data_AF-A0A2G2QVE1-F1
#
_entry.id   AF-A0A2G2QVE1-F1
#
_cell.length_a   1.000
_cell.length_b   1.000
_cell.length_c   1.000
_cell.angle_alpha   90.00
_cell.angle_beta   90.00
_cell.angle_gamma   90.00
#
_symmetry.space_group_name_H-M   'P 1'
#
loop_
_entity.id
_entity.type
_entity.pdbx_description
1 polymer ?
#
loop_
_entity_poly.entity_id
_entity_poly.type
_entity_poly.pdbx_seq_one_letter_code
_entity_poly.pdbx_strand_id
1 'polypeptide(L)'
;MKTGFPRQIITPYRKIPLTVPEGMTAVEFFNSAANLRNLADDNGLLRTPEDFLLYRKAIGHSVEFDTSVILDTSQRILDPLGRPVRRDQLSERESKVFGRISHTIIEYMAEQYPDPGETLIMCGEASLDATWPLCKPGVPTIRMIHNHFMAFPQADLAGAPGADPKNPNLTDGGHNSLFSSHLSTVYHEFLEVLDLQVMSPMETKAGALSVTGYPQGLPSWVVNGGIKGIAKARFWREYDDILKGFLDFYRAFFTLVAKPEGGLPDNLYFPDQVENILLFNNHFHGVAKEIRDRIKADPQFANEIRWRPAFKQILYRDDAGRYIVTISQNSIGNAITEMLGIVVSRTADEEAYAKKEPALMAKLYEVRDRLVKAGIGEPVNTP
;
A
#
# COMPACT_ATOMS: atom_id res chain seq x y z
N MET A 1 18.55 7.41 -23.31
CA MET A 1 18.52 6.42 -22.20
C MET A 1 17.45 5.40 -22.51
N LYS A 2 17.64 4.12 -22.19
CA LYS A 2 16.52 3.15 -22.25
C LYS A 2 15.50 3.57 -21.17
N THR A 3 14.21 3.48 -21.45
CA THR A 3 13.08 3.71 -20.52
C THR A 3 12.10 2.54 -20.59
N GLY A 4 11.06 2.51 -19.73
CA GLY A 4 10.05 1.46 -19.76
C GLY A 4 10.48 0.11 -19.17
N PHE A 5 11.40 0.12 -18.21
CA PHE A 5 11.79 -1.05 -17.42
C PHE A 5 11.97 -0.66 -15.95
N PRO A 6 11.79 -1.60 -15.01
CA PRO A 6 11.84 -1.30 -13.59
C PRO A 6 13.23 -0.78 -13.18
N ARG A 7 13.25 0.16 -12.25
CA ARG A 7 14.45 0.89 -11.80
C ARG A 7 14.85 0.44 -10.41
N GLN A 8 16.15 0.33 -10.17
CA GLN A 8 16.69 0.06 -8.85
C GLN A 8 17.37 1.32 -8.29
N ILE A 9 16.79 1.90 -7.25
CA ILE A 9 17.36 3.06 -6.56
C ILE A 9 18.09 2.60 -5.29
N ILE A 10 19.13 3.35 -4.92
CA ILE A 10 19.85 3.15 -3.66
C ILE A 10 19.56 4.35 -2.76
N THR A 11 18.93 4.08 -1.63
CA THR A 11 18.55 5.10 -0.64
C THR A 11 19.45 4.97 0.58
N PRO A 12 20.27 5.98 0.91
CA PRO A 12 21.09 5.95 2.10
C PRO A 12 20.21 6.06 3.34
N TYR A 13 20.60 5.41 4.43
CA TYR A 13 19.93 5.54 5.72
C TYR A 13 20.93 5.61 6.87
N ARG A 14 20.51 6.26 7.97
CA ARG A 14 21.27 6.25 9.23
C ARG A 14 21.09 4.92 9.95
N LYS A 15 22.13 4.39 10.57
CA LYS A 15 22.01 3.15 11.34
C LYS A 15 20.99 3.36 12.47
N ILE A 16 19.97 2.50 12.53
CA ILE A 16 19.04 2.50 13.66
C ILE A 16 19.77 1.89 14.87
N PRO A 17 19.85 2.57 16.02
CA PRO A 17 20.52 2.06 17.21
C PRO A 17 19.66 1.03 17.96
N LEU A 18 19.04 0.10 17.23
CA LEU A 18 18.20 -0.96 17.78
C LEU A 18 18.78 -2.32 17.41
N THR A 19 18.94 -3.17 18.41
CA THR A 19 19.36 -4.57 18.25
C THR A 19 18.13 -5.45 18.48
N VAL A 20 17.86 -6.34 17.53
CA VAL A 20 16.82 -7.37 17.72
C VAL A 20 17.29 -8.31 18.84
N PRO A 21 16.50 -8.52 19.91
CA PRO A 21 16.88 -9.41 21.00
C PRO A 21 17.17 -10.84 20.54
N GLU A 22 18.07 -11.53 21.25
CA GLU A 22 18.38 -12.93 20.98
C GLU A 22 17.11 -13.81 21.05
N GLY A 23 16.95 -14.71 20.08
CA GLY A 23 15.78 -15.59 19.98
C GLY A 23 14.54 -14.96 19.35
N MET A 24 14.58 -13.67 18.97
CA MET A 24 13.48 -12.97 18.30
C MET A 24 13.78 -12.75 16.82
N THR A 25 12.77 -12.90 15.96
CA THR A 25 12.88 -12.44 14.58
C THR A 25 12.72 -10.92 14.49
N ALA A 26 13.28 -10.32 13.44
CA ALA A 26 13.10 -8.88 13.18
C ALA A 26 11.61 -8.49 13.09
N VAL A 27 10.78 -9.32 12.45
CA VAL A 27 9.34 -9.03 12.28
C VAL A 27 8.62 -9.02 13.63
N GLU A 28 8.91 -9.98 14.51
CA GLU A 28 8.34 -9.98 15.86
C GLU A 28 8.77 -8.72 16.63
N PHE A 29 10.06 -8.37 16.58
CA PHE A 29 10.59 -7.21 17.30
C PHE A 29 9.94 -5.90 16.84
N PHE A 30 9.87 -5.67 15.53
CA PHE A 30 9.31 -4.43 14.98
C PHE A 30 7.80 -4.29 15.23
N ASN A 31 7.09 -5.40 15.47
CA ASN A 31 5.67 -5.41 15.85
C ASN A 31 5.41 -5.31 17.37
N SER A 32 6.45 -5.37 18.19
CA SER A 32 6.33 -5.26 19.64
C SER A 32 5.87 -3.86 20.06
N ALA A 33 5.06 -3.80 21.13
CA ALA A 33 4.62 -2.52 21.68
C ALA A 33 5.80 -1.66 22.19
N ALA A 34 6.89 -2.29 22.63
CA ALA A 34 8.11 -1.59 23.04
C ALA A 34 8.78 -0.87 21.86
N ASN A 35 8.97 -1.56 20.73
CA ASN A 35 9.57 -0.94 19.55
C ASN A 35 8.68 0.17 18.96
N LEU A 36 7.35 0.01 18.98
CA LEU A 36 6.42 1.02 18.48
C LEU A 36 6.38 2.28 19.34
N ARG A 37 6.62 2.15 20.65
CA ARG A 37 6.88 3.31 21.52
C ARG A 37 8.15 4.04 21.09
N ASN A 38 9.26 3.33 20.88
CA ASN A 38 10.51 3.94 20.40
C ASN A 38 10.32 4.63 19.05
N LEU A 39 9.49 4.08 18.15
CA LEU A 39 9.17 4.73 16.88
C LEU A 39 8.55 6.12 17.09
N ALA A 40 7.61 6.23 18.04
CA ALA A 40 6.97 7.49 18.36
C ALA A 40 7.95 8.47 19.02
N ASP A 41 8.78 7.99 19.93
CA ASP A 41 9.70 8.82 20.72
C ASP A 41 10.89 9.33 19.88
N ASP A 42 11.39 8.52 18.93
CA ASP A 42 12.60 8.85 18.15
C ASP A 42 12.30 9.45 16.77
N ASN A 43 11.11 9.16 16.21
CA ASN A 43 10.78 9.55 14.84
C ASN A 43 9.37 10.14 14.67
N GLY A 44 8.56 10.15 15.73
CA GLY A 44 7.23 10.76 15.70
C GLY A 44 7.28 12.24 15.37
N LEU A 45 6.25 12.76 14.73
CA LEU A 45 6.12 14.17 14.36
C LEU A 45 4.81 14.74 14.88
N LEU A 46 3.74 13.95 14.84
CA LEU A 46 2.41 14.34 15.27
C LEU A 46 1.61 13.14 15.74
N ARG A 47 0.76 13.34 16.75
CA ARG A 47 -0.21 12.37 17.25
C ARG A 47 -1.62 12.94 17.16
N THR A 48 -2.60 12.09 16.84
CA THR A 48 -4.03 12.45 16.94
C THR A 48 -4.70 11.74 18.12
N PRO A 49 -5.89 12.21 18.56
CA PRO A 49 -6.67 11.53 19.60
C PRO A 49 -7.10 10.10 19.25
N GLU A 50 -7.09 9.74 17.96
CA GLU A 50 -7.44 8.41 17.43
C GLU A 50 -6.24 7.45 17.37
N ASP A 51 -5.11 7.80 17.99
CA ASP A 51 -3.84 7.05 17.97
C ASP A 51 -3.08 7.07 16.63
N PHE A 52 -3.45 7.93 15.67
CA PHE A 52 -2.61 8.09 14.47
C PHE A 52 -1.30 8.76 14.83
N LEU A 53 -0.19 8.19 14.36
CA LEU A 53 1.16 8.71 14.48
C LEU A 53 1.69 9.03 13.09
N LEU A 54 1.96 10.31 12.83
CA LEU A 54 2.82 10.73 11.72
C LEU A 54 4.28 10.59 12.18
N TYR A 55 5.13 9.96 11.38
CA TYR A 55 6.54 9.78 11.72
C TYR A 55 7.46 9.84 10.51
N ARG A 56 8.70 10.28 10.72
CA ARG A 56 9.78 10.15 9.74
C ARG A 56 10.21 8.70 9.61
N LYS A 57 10.42 8.21 8.39
CA LYS A 57 11.02 6.88 8.20
C LYS A 57 12.54 6.94 8.33
N ALA A 58 13.09 6.33 9.39
CA ALA A 58 14.53 6.21 9.57
C ALA A 58 15.19 5.34 8.48
N ILE A 59 14.47 4.34 7.99
CA ILE A 59 14.83 3.53 6.83
C ILE A 59 13.78 3.80 5.74
N GLY A 60 14.03 4.85 4.96
CA GLY A 60 13.13 5.34 3.92
C GLY A 60 13.19 4.56 2.62
N HIS A 61 12.26 4.89 1.74
CA HIS A 61 12.25 4.63 0.30
C HIS A 61 12.89 5.79 -0.46
N SER A 62 12.68 7.03 -0.01
CA SER A 62 13.25 8.25 -0.60
C SER A 62 13.93 9.13 0.46
N VAL A 63 14.87 9.97 0.00
CA VAL A 63 15.45 11.06 0.79
C VAL A 63 14.93 12.44 0.35
N GLU A 64 14.11 12.50 -0.70
CA GLU A 64 13.50 13.75 -1.20
C GLU A 64 12.29 14.14 -0.35
N PHE A 65 11.37 13.20 -0.17
CA PHE A 65 10.25 13.26 0.77
C PHE A 65 9.84 11.83 1.13
N ASP A 66 9.81 11.50 2.42
CA ASP A 66 9.37 10.19 2.90
C ASP A 66 8.85 10.25 4.34
N THR A 67 7.57 9.93 4.51
CA THR A 67 6.94 9.84 5.83
C THR A 67 5.84 8.78 5.82
N SER A 68 5.47 8.32 7.01
CA SER A 68 4.36 7.39 7.19
C SER A 68 3.40 7.87 8.25
N VAL A 69 2.14 7.48 8.08
CA VAL A 69 1.09 7.65 9.10
C VAL A 69 0.60 6.27 9.45
N ILE A 70 0.67 5.91 10.73
CA ILE A 70 0.26 4.60 11.24
C ILE A 70 -0.81 4.76 12.31
N LEU A 71 -1.79 3.86 12.32
CA LEU A 71 -2.71 3.74 13.46
C LEU A 71 -2.00 2.96 14.57
N ASP A 72 -1.32 3.66 15.48
CA ASP A 72 -0.54 3.04 16.55
C ASP A 72 -1.44 2.59 17.70
N THR A 73 -2.14 1.49 17.47
CA THR A 73 -2.96 0.83 18.50
C THR A 73 -2.16 0.07 19.55
N SER A 74 -0.82 0.12 19.51
CA SER A 74 0.05 -0.78 20.28
C SER A 74 -0.08 -0.65 21.80
N GLN A 75 -0.54 0.51 22.29
CA GLN A 75 -0.76 0.75 23.71
C GLN A 75 -2.15 0.28 24.19
N ARG A 76 -3.10 0.04 23.28
CA ARG A 76 -4.47 -0.42 23.61
C ARG A 76 -4.77 -1.85 23.17
N ILE A 77 -4.19 -2.31 22.07
CA ILE A 77 -4.32 -3.67 21.53
C ILE A 77 -2.94 -4.33 21.59
N LEU A 78 -2.71 -5.06 22.68
CA LEU A 78 -1.43 -5.72 22.95
C LEU A 78 -1.21 -6.92 22.02
N ASP A 79 -2.28 -7.63 21.64
CA ASP A 79 -2.25 -8.70 20.65
C ASP A 79 -1.99 -8.12 19.24
N PRO A 80 -0.83 -8.35 18.62
CA PRO A 80 -0.54 -7.83 17.29
C PRO A 80 -1.51 -8.35 16.21
N LEU A 81 -2.11 -9.53 16.40
CA LEU A 81 -3.07 -10.11 15.44
C LEU A 81 -4.45 -9.46 15.50
N GLY A 82 -4.80 -8.85 16.64
CA GLY A 82 -6.06 -8.13 16.84
C GLY A 82 -6.06 -6.70 16.32
N ARG A 83 -4.93 -6.18 15.83
CA ARG A 83 -4.80 -4.77 15.42
C ARG A 83 -5.45 -4.54 14.04
N PRO A 84 -6.07 -3.36 13.82
CA PRO A 84 -6.57 -2.99 12.51
C PRO A 84 -5.43 -2.91 11.48
N VAL A 85 -5.60 -3.59 10.37
CA VAL A 85 -4.66 -3.65 9.24
C VAL A 85 -5.28 -3.16 7.93
N ARG A 86 -6.58 -2.87 7.90
CA ARG A 86 -7.34 -2.40 6.74
C ARG A 86 -8.27 -1.24 7.08
N ARG A 87 -8.63 -0.43 6.08
CA ARG A 87 -9.56 0.70 6.27
C ARG A 87 -10.97 0.26 6.65
N ASP A 88 -11.45 -0.89 6.16
CA ASP A 88 -12.76 -1.44 6.52
C ASP A 88 -12.87 -1.86 8.00
N GLN A 89 -11.76 -1.87 8.73
CA GLN A 89 -11.70 -2.16 10.17
C GLN A 89 -11.64 -0.90 11.03
N LEU A 90 -11.50 0.28 10.41
CA LEU A 90 -11.51 1.55 11.11
C LEU A 90 -12.94 1.93 11.50
N SER A 91 -13.09 2.56 12.66
CA SER A 91 -14.30 3.30 12.99
C SER A 91 -14.53 4.44 12.00
N GLU A 92 -15.77 4.94 11.93
CA GLU A 92 -16.11 6.09 11.09
C GLU A 92 -15.23 7.32 11.40
N ARG A 93 -14.96 7.53 12.69
CA ARG A 93 -14.08 8.61 13.16
C ARG A 93 -12.64 8.42 12.71
N GLU A 94 -12.07 7.22 12.91
CA GLU A 94 -10.72 6.90 12.46
C GLU A 94 -10.59 7.04 10.94
N SER A 95 -11.55 6.52 10.15
CA SER A 95 -11.53 6.63 8.68
C SER A 95 -11.57 8.10 8.22
N LYS A 96 -12.43 8.92 8.83
CA LYS A 96 -12.51 10.36 8.52
C LYS A 96 -11.22 11.10 8.82
N VAL A 97 -10.61 10.85 9.98
CA VAL A 97 -9.33 11.48 10.35
C VAL A 97 -8.21 11.00 9.44
N PHE A 98 -8.16 9.70 9.13
CA PHE A 98 -7.13 9.14 8.26
C PHE A 98 -7.21 9.70 6.83
N GLY A 99 -8.42 9.87 6.29
CA GLY A 99 -8.63 10.55 5.01
C GLY A 99 -8.21 12.02 5.05
N ARG A 100 -8.53 12.75 6.13
CA ARG A 100 -8.09 14.16 6.30
C ARG A 100 -6.57 14.29 6.37
N ILE A 101 -5.89 13.44 7.15
CA ILE A 101 -4.42 13.41 7.22
C ILE A 101 -3.84 13.16 5.83
N SER A 102 -4.30 12.10 5.17
CA SER A 102 -3.77 11.68 3.87
C SER A 102 -3.95 12.77 2.81
N HIS A 103 -5.14 13.35 2.71
CA HIS A 103 -5.42 14.48 1.82
C HIS A 103 -4.47 15.67 2.07
N THR A 104 -4.31 16.10 3.33
CA THR A 104 -3.46 17.26 3.67
C THR A 104 -2.00 17.03 3.26
N ILE A 105 -1.49 15.80 3.45
CA ILE A 105 -0.11 15.46 3.04
C ILE A 105 0.00 15.45 1.51
N ILE A 106 -0.96 14.85 0.81
CA ILE A 106 -0.95 14.79 -0.67
C ILE A 106 -1.07 16.20 -1.28
N GLU A 107 -1.90 17.08 -0.69
CA GLU A 107 -2.02 18.48 -1.09
C GLU A 107 -0.70 19.23 -0.91
N TYR A 108 -0.03 19.06 0.24
CA TYR A 108 1.31 19.59 0.45
C TYR A 108 2.30 19.12 -0.62
N MET A 109 2.34 17.80 -0.88
CA MET A 109 3.23 17.23 -1.90
C MET A 109 2.93 17.79 -3.30
N ALA A 110 1.65 17.97 -3.65
CA ALA A 110 1.25 18.54 -4.93
C ALA A 110 1.71 20.00 -5.10
N GLU A 111 1.68 20.78 -4.02
CA GLU A 111 2.17 22.17 -4.01
C GLU A 111 3.70 22.26 -4.11
N GLN A 112 4.43 21.40 -3.37
CA GLN A 112 5.90 21.40 -3.38
C GLN A 112 6.48 20.81 -4.67
N TYR A 113 5.74 19.88 -5.29
CA TYR A 113 6.16 19.18 -6.49
C TYR A 113 5.14 19.38 -7.60
N PRO A 114 4.99 20.59 -8.18
CA PRO A 114 3.93 20.87 -9.14
C PRO A 114 4.14 20.15 -10.48
N ASP A 115 5.38 19.93 -10.90
CA ASP A 115 5.70 19.35 -12.21
C ASP A 115 5.82 17.79 -12.15
N PRO A 116 4.94 17.03 -12.82
CA PRO A 116 5.06 15.57 -12.91
C PRO A 116 6.31 15.10 -13.67
N GLY A 117 6.88 15.93 -14.55
CA GLY A 117 8.12 15.66 -15.27
C GLY A 117 9.37 15.77 -14.40
N GLU A 118 9.30 16.48 -13.27
CA GLU A 118 10.43 16.62 -12.34
C GLU A 118 10.34 15.66 -11.17
N THR A 119 9.14 15.42 -10.63
CA THR A 119 8.97 14.60 -9.42
C THR A 119 7.74 13.70 -9.49
N LEU A 120 7.97 12.40 -9.28
CA LEU A 120 6.93 11.42 -9.01
C LEU A 120 6.51 11.53 -7.55
N ILE A 121 5.21 11.69 -7.29
CA ILE A 121 4.64 11.65 -5.94
C ILE A 121 3.68 10.47 -5.81
N MET A 122 3.68 9.84 -4.63
CA MET A 122 2.76 8.75 -4.33
C MET A 122 2.40 8.65 -2.85
N CYS A 123 1.21 8.10 -2.60
CA CYS A 123 0.73 7.61 -1.32
C CYS A 123 0.40 6.12 -1.48
N GLY A 124 1.08 5.26 -0.72
CA GLY A 124 0.80 3.83 -0.69
C GLY A 124 0.24 3.41 0.66
N GLU A 125 -0.94 2.82 0.66
CA GLU A 125 -1.52 2.17 1.82
C GLU A 125 -1.06 0.72 1.90
N ALA A 126 -0.48 0.37 3.03
CA ALA A 126 -0.07 -0.99 3.34
C ALA A 126 -1.13 -1.69 4.18
N SER A 127 -1.68 -2.76 3.63
CA SER A 127 -2.54 -3.66 4.37
C SER A 127 -2.04 -5.10 4.36
N LEU A 128 -2.41 -5.85 5.39
CA LEU A 128 -2.01 -7.23 5.56
C LEU A 128 -3.15 -8.15 5.94
N ASP A 129 -2.97 -9.41 5.56
CA ASP A 129 -3.75 -10.51 6.11
C ASP A 129 -3.42 -10.65 7.59
N ALA A 130 -4.40 -10.41 8.47
CA ALA A 130 -4.28 -10.55 9.93
C ALA A 130 -4.10 -12.00 10.43
N THR A 131 -4.19 -13.00 9.55
CA THR A 131 -4.03 -14.43 9.90
C THR A 131 -2.72 -15.06 9.42
N TRP A 132 -1.94 -14.36 8.60
CA TRP A 132 -0.66 -14.90 8.15
C TRP A 132 0.37 -14.91 9.30
N PRO A 133 1.14 -16.00 9.50
CA PRO A 133 2.16 -16.05 10.56
C PRO A 133 3.23 -14.98 10.36
N LEU A 134 3.60 -14.27 11.44
CA LEU A 134 4.59 -13.17 11.39
C LEU A 134 5.94 -13.62 10.82
N CYS A 135 6.33 -14.88 11.05
CA CYS A 135 7.63 -15.41 10.65
C CYS A 135 7.65 -15.94 9.21
N LYS A 136 6.54 -15.88 8.46
CA LYS A 136 6.52 -16.32 7.06
C LYS A 136 7.24 -15.29 6.18
N PRO A 137 8.00 -15.73 5.16
CA PRO A 137 8.61 -14.83 4.18
C PRO A 137 7.56 -13.89 3.55
N GLY A 138 7.94 -12.62 3.42
CA GLY A 138 7.13 -11.64 2.72
C GLY A 138 6.06 -10.93 3.56
N VAL A 139 6.01 -11.17 4.87
CA VAL A 139 5.23 -10.35 5.81
C VAL A 139 5.97 -9.03 6.06
N PRO A 140 5.34 -7.86 5.86
CA PRO A 140 5.93 -6.58 6.22
C PRO A 140 6.24 -6.49 7.71
N THR A 141 7.20 -5.64 8.02
CA THR A 141 7.78 -5.49 9.36
C THR A 141 6.80 -4.90 10.38
N ILE A 142 5.69 -4.29 9.98
CA ILE A 142 4.68 -3.71 10.88
C ILE A 142 3.25 -4.10 10.46
N ARG A 143 2.48 -4.65 11.41
CA ARG A 143 1.12 -5.20 11.29
C ARG A 143 0.08 -4.27 11.90
N MET A 144 0.00 -3.07 11.34
CA MET A 144 -1.09 -2.13 11.55
C MET A 144 -1.35 -1.44 10.22
N ILE A 145 -2.53 -0.87 10.05
CA ILE A 145 -2.80 -0.04 8.88
C ILE A 145 -1.87 1.18 8.90
N HIS A 146 -1.24 1.45 7.77
CA HIS A 146 -0.38 2.62 7.62
C HIS A 146 -0.24 3.04 6.16
N ASN A 147 -0.07 4.35 5.97
CA ASN A 147 0.24 4.97 4.70
C ASN A 147 1.72 5.34 4.62
N HIS A 148 2.25 5.32 3.40
CA HIS A 148 3.59 5.79 3.04
C HIS A 148 3.42 6.91 2.02
N PHE A 149 3.99 8.07 2.29
CA PHE A 149 3.96 9.23 1.41
C PHE A 149 5.39 9.49 0.93
N MET A 150 5.59 9.44 -0.38
CA MET A 150 6.93 9.41 -0.98
C MET A 150 6.99 10.30 -2.21
N ALA A 151 8.11 11.00 -2.38
CA ALA A 151 8.45 11.69 -3.61
C ALA A 151 9.79 11.19 -4.17
N PHE A 152 9.89 11.04 -5.49
CA PHE A 152 11.11 10.62 -6.18
C PHE A 152 11.44 11.63 -7.29
N PRO A 153 12.65 12.22 -7.28
CA PRO A 153 13.12 12.99 -8.42
C PRO A 153 13.16 12.12 -9.67
N GLN A 154 12.53 12.57 -10.75
CA GLN A 154 12.48 11.84 -12.02
C GLN A 154 13.87 11.65 -12.62
N ALA A 155 14.78 12.62 -12.40
CA ALA A 155 16.18 12.51 -12.80
C ALA A 155 16.88 11.32 -12.13
N ASP A 156 16.63 11.08 -10.84
CA ASP A 156 17.20 9.95 -10.11
C ASP A 156 16.62 8.63 -10.64
N LEU A 157 15.31 8.56 -10.89
CA LEU A 157 14.67 7.37 -11.47
C LEU A 157 15.18 7.06 -12.88
N ALA A 158 15.32 8.07 -13.73
CA ALA A 158 15.79 7.90 -15.11
C ALA A 158 17.27 7.48 -15.17
N GLY A 159 18.08 8.03 -14.26
CA GLY A 159 19.51 7.72 -14.10
C GLY A 159 19.79 6.39 -13.40
N ALA A 160 18.84 5.86 -12.65
CA ALA A 160 18.98 4.60 -11.93
C ALA A 160 19.15 3.39 -12.87
N PRO A 161 19.97 2.39 -12.50
CA PRO A 161 20.10 1.14 -13.25
C PRO A 161 18.77 0.39 -13.31
N GLY A 162 18.68 -0.52 -14.27
CA GLY A 162 17.55 -1.46 -14.33
C GLY A 162 17.58 -2.41 -13.13
N ALA A 163 16.43 -2.59 -12.50
CA ALA A 163 16.24 -3.63 -11.50
C ALA A 163 16.25 -5.02 -12.16
N ASP A 164 16.62 -6.03 -11.38
CA ASP A 164 16.48 -7.43 -11.78
C ASP A 164 14.99 -7.72 -12.10
N PRO A 165 14.62 -8.11 -13.34
CA PRO A 165 13.25 -8.46 -13.68
C PRO A 165 12.68 -9.64 -12.87
N LYS A 166 13.55 -10.45 -12.24
CA LYS A 166 13.17 -11.56 -11.36
C LYS A 166 13.03 -11.14 -9.90
N ASN A 167 13.15 -9.85 -9.58
CA ASN A 167 13.01 -9.39 -8.21
C ASN A 167 11.60 -9.76 -7.68
N PRO A 168 11.52 -10.48 -6.54
CA PRO A 168 10.25 -10.96 -5.99
C PRO A 168 9.35 -9.85 -5.43
N ASN A 169 9.76 -8.59 -5.48
CA ASN A 169 8.92 -7.44 -5.17
C ASN A 169 8.33 -6.77 -6.43
N LEU A 170 8.94 -6.96 -7.63
CA LEU A 170 8.39 -6.49 -8.92
C LEU A 170 7.32 -7.40 -9.47
N THR A 171 7.46 -8.67 -9.14
CA THR A 171 6.35 -9.61 -9.13
C THR A 171 5.80 -9.57 -7.72
N ASP A 172 4.51 -9.65 -7.52
CA ASP A 172 3.84 -9.94 -6.23
C ASP A 172 4.24 -11.33 -5.63
N GLY A 173 5.53 -11.67 -5.62
CA GLY A 173 6.02 -12.99 -5.20
C GLY A 173 5.80 -14.12 -6.20
N GLY A 174 5.59 -13.81 -7.48
CA GLY A 174 5.27 -14.80 -8.52
C GLY A 174 3.79 -15.18 -8.63
N HIS A 175 2.92 -14.59 -7.79
CA HIS A 175 1.47 -14.82 -7.81
C HIS A 175 0.70 -13.93 -8.79
N ASN A 176 1.41 -13.11 -9.56
CA ASN A 176 0.90 -12.19 -10.58
C ASN A 176 0.09 -13.01 -11.56
N SER A 177 0.45 -14.29 -11.71
CA SER A 177 -0.24 -15.26 -12.52
C SER A 177 -1.67 -15.53 -12.08
N LEU A 178 -1.99 -15.76 -10.81
CA LEU A 178 -3.26 -16.43 -10.51
C LEU A 178 -4.47 -15.58 -10.89
N PHE A 179 -4.50 -14.34 -10.44
CA PHE A 179 -5.59 -13.42 -10.75
C PHE A 179 -5.33 -12.58 -11.99
N SER A 180 -4.13 -12.02 -12.19
CA SER A 180 -3.86 -11.20 -13.38
C SER A 180 -3.81 -12.04 -14.67
N SER A 181 -3.31 -13.28 -14.62
CA SER A 181 -3.26 -14.11 -15.85
C SER A 181 -4.53 -14.90 -16.13
N HIS A 182 -5.30 -15.28 -15.10
CA HIS A 182 -6.53 -16.06 -15.31
C HIS A 182 -7.82 -15.28 -15.08
N LEU A 183 -7.85 -14.27 -14.20
CA LEU A 183 -9.08 -13.61 -13.77
C LEU A 183 -9.11 -12.11 -14.02
N SER A 184 -8.15 -11.55 -14.76
CA SER A 184 -8.04 -10.10 -14.95
C SER A 184 -9.33 -9.51 -15.55
N THR A 185 -9.88 -10.11 -16.61
CA THR A 185 -11.14 -9.64 -17.21
C THR A 185 -12.29 -9.65 -16.21
N VAL A 186 -12.53 -10.78 -15.53
CA VAL A 186 -13.60 -10.93 -14.54
C VAL A 186 -13.41 -9.95 -13.37
N TYR A 187 -12.17 -9.70 -12.97
CA TYR A 187 -11.84 -8.76 -11.90
C TYR A 187 -12.11 -7.30 -12.31
N HIS A 188 -11.83 -6.92 -13.56
CA HIS A 188 -12.18 -5.60 -14.07
C HIS A 188 -13.70 -5.44 -14.17
N GLU A 189 -14.42 -6.41 -14.76
CA GLU A 189 -15.88 -6.41 -14.84
C GLU A 189 -16.55 -6.27 -13.46
N PHE A 190 -16.04 -6.98 -12.46
CA PHE A 190 -16.55 -6.91 -11.09
C PHE A 190 -16.33 -5.54 -10.43
N LEU A 191 -15.26 -4.82 -10.79
CA LEU A 191 -14.98 -3.51 -10.21
C LEU A 191 -15.60 -2.36 -11.01
N GLU A 192 -15.95 -2.57 -12.28
CA GLU A 192 -16.66 -1.59 -13.11
C GLU A 192 -18.07 -1.29 -12.61
N VAL A 193 -18.69 -2.20 -11.87
CA VAL A 193 -20.04 -2.02 -11.32
C VAL A 193 -20.07 -1.23 -10.01
N LEU A 194 -18.91 -0.82 -9.48
CA LEU A 194 -18.85 0.12 -8.36
C LEU A 194 -19.35 1.50 -8.81
N ASP A 195 -20.28 2.11 -8.07
CA ASP A 195 -20.80 3.46 -8.33
C ASP A 195 -19.77 4.54 -7.91
N LEU A 196 -18.70 4.65 -8.70
CA LEU A 196 -17.66 5.65 -8.52
C LEU A 196 -18.00 6.93 -9.29
N GLN A 197 -18.11 8.06 -8.59
CA GLN A 197 -18.50 9.35 -9.15
C GLN A 197 -17.31 10.32 -9.20
N VAL A 198 -16.38 10.20 -8.26
CA VAL A 198 -15.14 10.99 -8.20
C VAL A 198 -14.00 10.28 -8.91
N MET A 199 -14.04 8.96 -9.04
CA MET A 199 -13.08 8.17 -9.79
C MET A 199 -13.71 7.56 -11.05
N SER A 200 -12.92 7.42 -12.12
CA SER A 200 -13.34 6.76 -13.36
C SER A 200 -12.35 5.68 -13.76
N PRO A 201 -12.82 4.50 -14.21
CA PRO A 201 -11.92 3.41 -14.60
C PRO A 201 -11.04 3.84 -15.79
N MET A 202 -9.84 3.30 -15.82
CA MET A 202 -8.86 3.53 -16.89
C MET A 202 -8.65 2.27 -17.71
N GLU A 203 -8.33 2.45 -19.00
CA GLU A 203 -7.87 1.35 -19.84
C GLU A 203 -6.63 0.67 -19.24
N THR A 204 -6.54 -0.64 -19.41
CA THR A 204 -5.40 -1.42 -18.94
C THR A 204 -4.10 -0.86 -19.53
N LYS A 205 -3.10 -0.57 -18.68
CA LYS A 205 -1.79 0.07 -18.99
C LYS A 205 -1.80 1.58 -19.21
N ALA A 206 -2.96 2.25 -19.24
CA ALA A 206 -3.00 3.71 -19.43
C ALA A 206 -2.40 4.51 -18.26
N GLY A 207 -2.15 3.87 -17.12
CA GLY A 207 -1.47 4.45 -15.95
C GLY A 207 0.04 4.17 -15.86
N ALA A 208 0.62 3.42 -16.80
CA ALA A 208 2.03 3.06 -16.73
C ALA A 208 2.94 4.30 -16.85
N LEU A 209 3.85 4.47 -15.88
CA LEU A 209 4.87 5.51 -15.89
C LEU A 209 5.87 5.26 -17.03
N SER A 210 6.20 6.28 -17.80
CA SER A 210 7.15 6.21 -18.91
C SER A 210 8.54 5.75 -18.48
N VAL A 211 8.99 6.18 -17.30
CA VAL A 211 10.34 5.89 -16.79
C VAL A 211 10.53 4.41 -16.42
N THR A 212 9.48 3.76 -15.88
CA THR A 212 9.53 2.38 -15.36
C THR A 212 8.74 1.36 -16.19
N GLY A 213 7.70 1.80 -16.89
CA GLY A 213 6.74 0.95 -17.60
C GLY A 213 5.66 0.32 -16.68
N TYR A 214 5.48 0.82 -15.45
CA TYR A 214 4.59 0.27 -14.42
C TYR A 214 3.62 1.32 -13.86
N PRO A 215 2.46 0.92 -13.30
CA PRO A 215 1.98 -0.45 -13.10
C PRO A 215 1.51 -1.11 -14.40
N GLN A 216 1.51 -2.44 -14.43
CA GLN A 216 1.08 -3.24 -15.58
C GLN A 216 -0.10 -4.12 -15.21
N GLY A 217 -1.20 -4.03 -15.98
CA GLY A 217 -2.31 -5.00 -15.90
C GLY A 217 -3.22 -4.91 -14.68
N LEU A 218 -2.95 -3.99 -13.74
CA LEU A 218 -3.81 -3.76 -12.58
C LEU A 218 -4.96 -2.82 -12.92
N PRO A 219 -6.16 -3.04 -12.35
CA PRO A 219 -7.25 -2.09 -12.48
C PRO A 219 -6.84 -0.77 -11.85
N SER A 220 -7.10 0.31 -12.57
CA SER A 220 -6.70 1.66 -12.19
C SER A 220 -7.85 2.62 -12.45
N TRP A 221 -7.93 3.66 -11.63
CA TRP A 221 -8.94 4.70 -11.77
C TRP A 221 -8.28 6.07 -11.73
N VAL A 222 -8.69 6.94 -12.65
CA VAL A 222 -8.29 8.35 -12.63
C VAL A 222 -9.20 9.10 -11.66
N VAL A 223 -8.62 9.98 -10.84
CA VAL A 223 -9.37 10.88 -9.96
C VAL A 223 -9.84 12.10 -10.75
N ASN A 224 -11.15 12.23 -10.92
CA ASN A 224 -11.79 13.32 -11.64
C ASN A 224 -11.56 14.65 -10.92
N GLY A 225 -10.94 15.61 -11.63
CA GLY A 225 -10.55 16.91 -11.07
C GLY A 225 -9.23 16.90 -10.27
N GLY A 226 -8.46 15.81 -10.34
CA GLY A 226 -7.13 15.71 -9.74
C GLY A 226 -7.13 15.97 -8.24
N ILE A 227 -6.24 16.86 -7.77
CA ILE A 227 -6.12 17.18 -6.34
C ILE A 227 -7.44 17.70 -5.72
N LYS A 228 -8.24 18.46 -6.49
CA LYS A 228 -9.57 18.92 -6.04
C LYS A 228 -10.57 17.78 -5.90
N GLY A 229 -10.37 16.69 -6.64
CA GLY A 229 -11.14 15.45 -6.48
C GLY A 229 -10.78 14.75 -5.17
N ILE A 230 -9.48 14.61 -4.87
CA ILE A 230 -8.95 13.99 -3.64
C ILE A 230 -9.45 14.72 -2.38
N ALA A 231 -9.61 16.04 -2.45
CA ALA A 231 -10.14 16.87 -1.36
C ALA A 231 -11.60 16.56 -0.97
N LYS A 232 -12.36 15.84 -1.82
CA LYS A 232 -13.78 15.53 -1.55
C LYS A 232 -13.88 14.37 -0.57
N ALA A 233 -14.75 14.49 0.44
CA ALA A 233 -15.07 13.36 1.33
C ALA A 233 -15.64 12.14 0.58
N ARG A 234 -16.23 12.34 -0.61
CA ARG A 234 -16.69 11.25 -1.47
C ARG A 234 -15.53 10.44 -2.07
N PHE A 235 -14.40 11.07 -2.41
CA PHE A 235 -13.21 10.35 -2.91
C PHE A 235 -12.77 9.28 -1.92
N TRP A 236 -12.67 9.61 -0.62
CA TRP A 236 -12.24 8.65 0.40
C TRP A 236 -13.25 7.52 0.64
N ARG A 237 -14.55 7.77 0.44
CA ARG A 237 -15.56 6.70 0.45
C ARG A 237 -15.40 5.76 -0.74
N GLU A 238 -15.22 6.32 -1.93
CA GLU A 238 -14.98 5.53 -3.14
C GLU A 238 -13.65 4.76 -3.08
N TYR A 239 -12.62 5.34 -2.45
CA TYR A 239 -11.36 4.66 -2.17
C TYR A 239 -11.57 3.44 -1.25
N ASP A 240 -12.42 3.56 -0.22
CA ASP A 240 -12.83 2.43 0.62
C ASP A 240 -13.68 1.42 -0.15
N ASP A 241 -14.54 1.85 -1.09
CA ASP A 241 -15.40 0.96 -1.87
C ASP A 241 -14.60 0.09 -2.84
N ILE A 242 -13.52 0.61 -3.43
CA ILE A 242 -12.55 -0.20 -4.19
C ILE A 242 -11.96 -1.31 -3.32
N LEU A 243 -11.57 -1.00 -2.08
CA LEU A 243 -11.07 -2.00 -1.13
C LEU A 243 -12.15 -3.04 -0.82
N LYS A 244 -13.37 -2.62 -0.48
CA LYS A 244 -14.48 -3.54 -0.18
C LYS A 244 -14.77 -4.48 -1.35
N GLY A 245 -14.77 -3.97 -2.58
CA GLY A 245 -14.92 -4.78 -3.78
C GLY A 245 -13.79 -5.81 -3.89
N PHE A 246 -12.55 -5.36 -3.75
CA PHE A 246 -11.40 -6.29 -3.74
C PHE A 246 -11.52 -7.39 -2.66
N LEU A 247 -11.97 -7.05 -1.44
CA LEU A 247 -12.18 -8.03 -0.38
C LEU A 247 -13.27 -9.04 -0.73
N ASP A 248 -14.39 -8.60 -1.29
CA ASP A 248 -15.49 -9.48 -1.69
C ASP A 248 -15.11 -10.40 -2.84
N PHE A 249 -14.37 -9.90 -3.82
CA PHE A 249 -13.79 -10.73 -4.88
C PHE A 249 -12.92 -11.85 -4.30
N TYR A 250 -12.03 -11.50 -3.36
CA TYR A 250 -11.14 -12.47 -2.72
C TYR A 250 -11.91 -13.49 -1.86
N ARG A 251 -12.90 -13.03 -1.09
CA ARG A 251 -13.77 -13.89 -0.27
C ARG A 251 -14.58 -14.86 -1.13
N ALA A 252 -15.16 -14.38 -2.23
CA ALA A 252 -15.92 -15.22 -3.16
C ALA A 252 -15.01 -16.29 -3.79
N PHE A 253 -13.85 -15.88 -4.31
CA PHE A 253 -12.91 -16.81 -4.94
C PHE A 253 -12.44 -17.89 -3.97
N PHE A 254 -11.93 -17.51 -2.80
CA PHE A 254 -11.37 -18.49 -1.86
C PHE A 254 -12.42 -19.32 -1.12
N THR A 255 -13.65 -18.81 -0.95
CA THR A 255 -14.78 -19.64 -0.52
C THR A 255 -15.04 -20.75 -1.53
N LEU A 256 -15.05 -20.42 -2.82
CA LEU A 256 -15.28 -21.38 -3.91
C LEU A 256 -14.13 -22.40 -4.06
N VAL A 257 -12.88 -21.95 -3.88
CA VAL A 257 -11.69 -22.83 -3.85
C VAL A 257 -11.80 -23.80 -2.66
N ALA A 258 -12.14 -23.32 -1.47
CA ALA A 258 -12.24 -24.14 -0.26
C ALA A 258 -13.43 -25.11 -0.30
N LYS A 259 -14.60 -24.64 -0.74
CA LYS A 259 -15.87 -25.37 -0.70
C LYS A 259 -16.68 -25.07 -1.98
N PRO A 260 -16.61 -25.93 -3.02
CA PRO A 260 -17.33 -25.71 -4.29
C PRO A 260 -18.85 -25.68 -4.14
N GLU A 261 -19.38 -26.45 -3.19
CA GLU A 261 -20.81 -26.50 -2.84
C GLU A 261 -21.22 -25.33 -1.90
N GLY A 262 -20.32 -24.37 -1.67
CA GLY A 262 -20.57 -23.22 -0.82
C GLY A 262 -21.51 -22.23 -1.50
N GLY A 263 -22.49 -21.71 -0.74
CA GLY A 263 -23.30 -20.58 -1.18
C GLY A 263 -22.53 -19.26 -1.12
N LEU A 264 -23.26 -18.15 -1.18
CA LEU A 264 -22.72 -16.80 -1.00
C LEU A 264 -21.91 -16.72 0.32
N PRO A 265 -20.67 -16.20 0.28
CA PRO A 265 -19.90 -15.93 1.49
C PRO A 265 -20.65 -15.01 2.45
N ASP A 266 -20.40 -15.19 3.76
CA ASP A 266 -20.91 -14.26 4.78
C ASP A 266 -20.19 -12.90 4.71
N ASN A 267 -20.87 -11.84 5.17
CA ASN A 267 -20.31 -10.48 5.34
C ASN A 267 -19.77 -9.83 4.06
N LEU A 268 -20.45 -10.04 2.93
CA LEU A 268 -20.19 -9.31 1.69
C LEU A 268 -20.69 -7.87 1.78
N TYR A 269 -19.95 -6.95 1.17
CA TYR A 269 -20.36 -5.57 0.95
C TYR A 269 -21.24 -5.42 -0.30
N PHE A 270 -21.00 -6.25 -1.32
CA PHE A 270 -21.65 -6.22 -2.63
C PHE A 270 -22.22 -7.60 -3.02
N PRO A 271 -23.19 -8.14 -2.25
CA PRO A 271 -23.68 -9.52 -2.43
C PRO A 271 -24.28 -9.76 -3.82
N ASP A 272 -25.06 -8.82 -4.34
CA ASP A 272 -25.70 -8.94 -5.65
C ASP A 272 -24.66 -8.97 -6.77
N GLN A 273 -23.62 -8.14 -6.70
CA GLN A 273 -22.53 -8.12 -7.67
C GLN A 273 -21.72 -9.42 -7.61
N VAL A 274 -21.45 -9.93 -6.41
CA VAL A 274 -20.74 -11.21 -6.22
C VAL A 274 -21.53 -12.35 -6.84
N GLU A 275 -22.84 -12.43 -6.60
CA GLU A 275 -23.68 -13.47 -7.17
C GLU A 275 -23.71 -13.40 -8.71
N ASN A 276 -24.03 -12.22 -9.25
CA ASN A 276 -24.32 -12.06 -10.67
C ASN A 276 -23.07 -12.05 -11.56
N ILE A 277 -21.91 -11.58 -11.06
CA ILE A 277 -20.68 -11.42 -11.86
C ILE A 277 -19.68 -12.53 -11.57
N LEU A 278 -19.54 -12.95 -10.30
CA LEU A 278 -18.51 -13.93 -9.92
C LEU A 278 -19.08 -15.34 -9.87
N LEU A 279 -20.12 -15.57 -9.07
CA LEU A 279 -20.65 -16.91 -8.83
C LEU A 279 -21.46 -17.46 -10.01
N PHE A 280 -21.98 -16.60 -10.89
CA PHE A 280 -22.59 -17.01 -12.16
C PHE A 280 -21.58 -17.24 -13.29
N ASN A 281 -20.30 -16.91 -13.10
CA ASN A 281 -19.29 -16.95 -14.15
C ASN A 281 -18.55 -18.31 -14.20
N ASN A 282 -18.79 -19.08 -15.26
CA ASN A 282 -18.17 -20.40 -15.46
C ASN A 282 -16.63 -20.38 -15.48
N HIS A 283 -16.03 -19.30 -15.99
CA HIS A 283 -14.58 -19.15 -16.02
C HIS A 283 -14.02 -18.95 -14.61
N PHE A 284 -14.69 -18.16 -13.78
CA PHE A 284 -14.35 -17.98 -12.36
C PHE A 284 -14.36 -19.32 -11.60
N HIS A 285 -15.38 -20.16 -11.82
CA HIS A 285 -15.46 -21.52 -11.29
C HIS A 285 -14.36 -22.45 -11.81
N GLY A 286 -14.05 -22.37 -13.10
CA GLY A 286 -12.97 -23.14 -13.73
C GLY A 286 -11.62 -22.88 -13.07
N VAL A 287 -11.26 -21.60 -12.89
CA VAL A 287 -10.01 -21.21 -12.22
C VAL A 287 -10.02 -21.64 -10.75
N ALA A 288 -11.12 -21.45 -10.02
CA ALA A 288 -11.21 -21.90 -8.63
C ALA A 288 -11.01 -23.42 -8.48
N LYS A 289 -11.53 -24.21 -9.44
CA LYS A 289 -11.30 -25.65 -9.51
C LYS A 289 -9.82 -25.99 -9.75
N GLU A 290 -9.16 -25.32 -10.70
CA GLU A 290 -7.74 -25.55 -11.01
C GLU A 290 -6.88 -25.33 -9.76
N ILE A 291 -7.11 -24.23 -9.04
CA ILE A 291 -6.39 -23.91 -7.81
C ILE A 291 -6.66 -24.95 -6.72
N ARG A 292 -7.92 -25.36 -6.53
CA ARG A 292 -8.28 -26.41 -5.59
C ARG A 292 -7.58 -27.74 -5.92
N ASP A 293 -7.55 -28.12 -7.18
CA ASP A 293 -6.91 -29.37 -7.61
C ASP A 293 -5.39 -29.31 -7.36
N ARG A 294 -4.76 -28.15 -7.61
CA ARG A 294 -3.35 -27.94 -7.28
C ARG A 294 -3.08 -28.00 -5.78
N ILE A 295 -3.91 -27.38 -4.93
CA ILE A 295 -3.80 -27.48 -3.47
C ILE A 295 -3.84 -28.94 -2.99
N LYS A 296 -4.71 -29.77 -3.59
CA LYS A 296 -4.83 -31.19 -3.24
C LYS A 296 -3.61 -32.01 -3.65
N ALA A 297 -2.97 -31.64 -4.76
CA ALA A 297 -1.86 -32.38 -5.34
C ALA A 297 -0.48 -31.94 -4.80
N ASP A 298 -0.33 -30.67 -4.41
CA ASP A 298 0.93 -30.05 -4.05
C ASP A 298 0.89 -29.49 -2.62
N PRO A 299 1.48 -30.20 -1.62
CA PRO A 299 1.48 -29.74 -0.23
C PRO A 299 2.34 -28.49 -0.01
N GLN A 300 3.32 -28.20 -0.87
CA GLN A 300 4.10 -26.97 -0.78
C GLN A 300 3.21 -25.79 -1.20
N PHE A 301 2.55 -25.89 -2.35
CA PHE A 301 1.62 -24.87 -2.82
C PHE A 301 0.47 -24.64 -1.83
N ALA A 302 -0.08 -25.71 -1.23
CA ALA A 302 -1.10 -25.61 -0.19
C ALA A 302 -0.63 -24.78 1.03
N ASN A 303 0.65 -24.89 1.41
CA ASN A 303 1.24 -24.14 2.52
C ASN A 303 1.62 -22.69 2.16
N GLU A 304 1.73 -22.38 0.87
CA GLU A 304 2.07 -21.05 0.35
C GLU A 304 0.82 -20.22 0.03
N ILE A 305 -0.33 -20.85 -0.20
CA ILE A 305 -1.62 -20.19 -0.45
C ILE A 305 -2.00 -19.26 0.71
N ARG A 306 -2.27 -18.01 0.36
CA ARG A 306 -2.85 -17.00 1.25
C ARG A 306 -4.36 -16.96 1.07
N TRP A 307 -5.08 -17.57 2.01
CA TRP A 307 -6.55 -17.63 2.01
C TRP A 307 -7.22 -16.28 2.23
N ARG A 308 -6.49 -15.31 2.80
CA ARG A 308 -6.95 -13.92 2.96
C ARG A 308 -6.00 -12.98 2.23
N PRO A 309 -6.50 -11.83 1.74
CA PRO A 309 -5.71 -10.98 0.88
C PRO A 309 -4.67 -10.20 1.67
N ALA A 310 -3.49 -10.06 1.08
CA ALA A 310 -2.54 -9.00 1.38
C ALA A 310 -2.46 -8.08 0.15
N PHE A 311 -2.66 -6.79 0.34
CA PHE A 311 -2.77 -5.83 -0.77
C PHE A 311 -2.09 -4.52 -0.43
N LYS A 312 -1.73 -3.78 -1.47
CA LYS A 312 -1.39 -2.36 -1.38
C LYS A 312 -2.36 -1.59 -2.26
N GLN A 313 -2.96 -0.56 -1.70
CA GLN A 313 -3.73 0.40 -2.46
C GLN A 313 -2.86 1.64 -2.62
N ILE A 314 -2.70 2.12 -3.86
CA ILE A 314 -1.76 3.18 -4.18
C ILE A 314 -2.52 4.30 -4.87
N LEU A 315 -2.21 5.53 -4.47
CA LEU A 315 -2.52 6.75 -5.17
C LEU A 315 -1.21 7.38 -5.65
N TYR A 316 -1.04 7.59 -6.95
CA TYR A 316 0.17 8.22 -7.51
C TYR A 316 -0.19 9.24 -8.58
N ARG A 317 0.72 10.16 -8.86
CA ARG A 317 0.59 11.09 -10.00
C ARG A 317 1.39 10.57 -11.18
N ASP A 318 0.76 10.46 -12.34
CA ASP A 318 1.41 10.00 -13.57
C ASP A 318 2.14 11.11 -14.33
N ASP A 319 2.77 10.75 -15.46
CA ASP A 319 3.53 11.68 -16.30
C ASP A 319 2.67 12.80 -16.91
N ALA A 320 1.35 12.58 -17.03
CA ALA A 320 0.40 13.58 -17.54
C ALA A 320 -0.16 14.46 -16.41
N GLY A 321 0.28 14.28 -15.17
CA GLY A 321 -0.22 15.00 -14.00
C GLY A 321 -1.57 14.51 -13.49
N ARG A 322 -2.09 13.38 -14.00
CA ARG A 322 -3.32 12.74 -13.52
C ARG A 322 -3.02 12.02 -12.21
N TYR A 323 -3.99 12.05 -11.29
CA TYR A 323 -3.93 11.26 -10.07
C TYR A 323 -4.63 9.93 -10.31
N ILE A 324 -3.94 8.82 -10.03
CA ILE A 324 -4.38 7.47 -10.33
C ILE A 324 -4.41 6.65 -9.04
N VAL A 325 -5.54 5.97 -8.81
CA VAL A 325 -5.70 4.95 -7.78
C VAL A 325 -5.55 3.57 -8.41
N THR A 326 -4.85 2.66 -7.75
CA THR A 326 -4.73 1.24 -8.13
C THR A 326 -4.66 0.37 -6.89
N ILE A 327 -5.00 -0.92 -7.00
CA ILE A 327 -4.87 -1.89 -5.91
C ILE A 327 -4.15 -3.15 -6.40
N SER A 328 -3.14 -3.61 -5.66
CA SER A 328 -2.45 -4.88 -5.94
C SER A 328 -3.13 -6.06 -5.25
N GLN A 329 -2.86 -7.23 -5.81
CA GLN A 329 -3.22 -8.51 -5.23
C GLN A 329 -1.95 -9.16 -4.67
N ASN A 330 -2.08 -9.93 -3.59
CA ASN A 330 -1.02 -10.78 -3.03
C ASN A 330 0.34 -10.12 -2.78
N SER A 331 0.32 -8.86 -2.35
CA SER A 331 1.54 -8.10 -2.10
C SER A 331 2.47 -8.80 -1.09
N ILE A 332 3.75 -8.87 -1.44
CA ILE A 332 4.84 -9.38 -0.62
C ILE A 332 5.80 -8.23 -0.29
N GLY A 333 6.23 -8.13 0.97
CA GLY A 333 7.36 -7.28 1.36
C GLY A 333 7.15 -5.78 1.09
N ASN A 334 8.13 -5.16 0.42
CA ASN A 334 8.22 -3.71 0.21
C ASN A 334 7.36 -3.19 -0.95
N ALA A 335 6.58 -4.05 -1.63
CA ALA A 335 6.06 -3.88 -2.98
C ALA A 335 5.22 -2.62 -3.32
N ILE A 336 5.04 -1.67 -2.41
CA ILE A 336 4.37 -0.39 -2.66
C ILE A 336 5.07 0.39 -3.77
N THR A 337 6.38 0.58 -3.68
CA THR A 337 7.15 1.30 -4.71
C THR A 337 7.40 0.42 -5.94
N GLU A 338 7.53 -0.88 -5.74
CA GLU A 338 7.83 -1.85 -6.78
C GLU A 338 6.62 -2.11 -7.70
N MET A 339 5.40 -1.86 -7.22
CA MET A 339 4.21 -1.77 -8.08
C MET A 339 4.33 -0.67 -9.14
N LEU A 340 5.08 0.39 -8.87
CA LEU A 340 5.42 1.44 -9.84
C LEU A 340 6.74 1.15 -10.56
N GLY A 341 7.27 -0.06 -10.43
CA GLY A 341 8.53 -0.49 -11.03
C GLY A 341 9.75 0.14 -10.38
N ILE A 342 9.66 0.58 -9.12
CA ILE A 342 10.77 1.21 -8.38
C ILE A 342 11.21 0.27 -7.26
N VAL A 343 12.33 -0.44 -7.47
CA VAL A 343 12.98 -1.30 -6.48
C VAL A 343 13.90 -0.49 -5.60
N VAL A 344 13.56 -0.37 -4.32
CA VAL A 344 14.38 0.36 -3.36
C VAL A 344 15.36 -0.57 -2.67
N SER A 345 16.64 -0.32 -2.90
CA SER A 345 17.75 -0.86 -2.10
C SER A 345 18.19 0.17 -1.07
N ARG A 346 18.59 -0.29 0.12
CA ARG A 346 18.98 0.58 1.24
C ARG A 346 20.39 0.28 1.66
N THR A 347 21.18 1.32 1.87
CA THR A 347 22.58 1.20 2.29
C THR A 347 22.80 2.05 3.53
N ALA A 348 23.43 1.46 4.56
CA ALA A 348 23.81 2.18 5.76
C ALA A 348 24.94 3.16 5.40
N ASP A 349 24.59 4.44 5.24
CA ASP A 349 25.49 5.52 4.86
C ASP A 349 25.03 6.79 5.60
N GLU A 350 25.56 6.95 6.81
CA GLU A 350 25.21 8.04 7.72
C GLU A 350 25.62 9.40 7.17
N GLU A 351 26.76 9.48 6.48
CA GLU A 351 27.25 10.75 5.93
C GLU A 351 26.38 11.22 4.77
N ALA A 352 26.03 10.32 3.84
CA ALA A 352 25.14 10.65 2.73
C ALA A 352 23.74 11.01 3.22
N TYR A 353 23.21 10.29 4.21
CA TYR A 353 21.91 10.58 4.79
C TYR A 353 21.90 11.92 5.54
N ALA A 354 22.91 12.22 6.36
CA ALA A 354 23.02 13.47 7.12
C ALA A 354 23.05 14.72 6.22
N LYS A 355 23.55 14.60 4.98
CA LYS A 355 23.53 15.70 3.98
C LYS A 355 22.12 16.00 3.46
N LYS A 356 21.20 15.03 3.50
CA LYS A 356 19.84 15.14 2.95
C LYS A 356 18.78 15.34 4.04
N GLU A 357 19.02 14.80 5.22
CA GLU A 357 18.09 14.81 6.35
C GLU A 357 17.54 16.20 6.71
N PRO A 358 18.33 17.29 6.77
CA PRO A 358 17.78 18.61 7.12
C PRO A 358 16.69 19.09 6.16
N ALA A 359 16.87 18.90 4.86
CA ALA A 359 15.90 19.30 3.84
C ALA A 359 14.64 18.43 3.87
N LEU A 360 14.81 17.12 4.11
CA LEU A 360 13.70 16.20 4.35
C LEU A 360 12.89 16.64 5.58
N MET A 361 13.56 16.87 6.71
CA MET A 361 12.92 17.25 7.97
C MET A 361 12.18 18.58 7.89
N ALA A 362 12.74 19.59 7.20
CA ALA A 362 12.06 20.86 6.98
C ALA A 362 10.67 20.65 6.33
N LYS A 363 10.59 19.82 5.27
CA LYS A 363 9.32 19.50 4.61
C LYS A 363 8.36 18.75 5.53
N LEU A 364 8.87 17.80 6.31
CA LEU A 364 8.05 17.03 7.24
C LEU A 364 7.49 17.88 8.39
N TYR A 365 8.24 18.88 8.86
CA TYR A 365 7.76 19.84 9.85
C TYR A 365 6.71 20.80 9.26
N GLU A 366 6.84 21.23 8.01
CA GLU A 366 5.78 22.00 7.34
C GLU A 366 4.48 21.21 7.23
N VAL A 367 4.56 19.92 6.88
CA VAL A 367 3.40 19.01 6.88
C VAL A 367 2.78 18.90 8.26
N ARG A 368 3.60 18.67 9.30
CA ARG A 368 3.16 18.63 10.69
C ARG A 368 2.40 19.91 11.05
N ASP A 369 2.97 21.07 10.76
CA ASP A 369 2.38 22.37 11.12
C ASP A 369 1.05 22.62 10.40
N ARG A 370 0.90 22.16 9.15
CA ARG A 370 -0.39 22.19 8.44
C ARG A 370 -1.44 21.32 9.11
N LEU A 371 -1.08 20.11 9.54
CA LEU A 371 -1.98 19.21 10.25
C LEU A 371 -2.42 19.79 11.60
N VAL A 372 -1.48 20.42 12.34
CA VAL A 372 -1.78 21.15 13.59
C VAL A 372 -2.74 22.32 13.32
N LYS A 373 -2.44 23.16 12.32
CA LYS A 373 -3.30 24.28 11.93
C LYS A 373 -4.70 23.85 11.50
N ALA A 374 -4.83 22.66 10.91
CA ALA A 374 -6.11 22.06 10.52
C ALA A 374 -6.87 21.41 11.70
N GLY A 375 -6.32 21.46 12.93
CA GLY A 375 -6.90 20.87 14.13
C GLY A 375 -7.01 19.34 14.05
N ILE A 376 -6.04 18.67 13.42
CA ILE A 376 -6.06 17.21 13.23
C ILE A 376 -5.30 16.49 14.35
N GLY A 377 -4.22 17.08 14.87
CA GLY A 377 -3.45 16.49 15.95
C GLY A 377 -2.43 17.47 16.51
N GLU A 378 -1.65 17.00 17.47
CA GLU A 378 -0.69 17.78 18.23
C GLU A 378 0.75 17.34 17.91
N PRO A 379 1.73 18.26 17.92
CA PRO A 379 3.11 17.92 17.67
C PRO A 379 3.64 16.95 18.74
N VAL A 380 4.46 16.00 18.30
CA VAL A 380 5.26 15.17 19.21
C VAL A 380 6.63 15.82 19.34
N ASN A 381 7.10 15.99 20.58
CA ASN A 381 8.45 16.48 20.85
C ASN A 381 9.45 15.34 20.61
N THR A 382 9.97 15.28 19.40
CA THR A 382 11.09 14.41 19.01
C THR A 382 12.40 15.21 19.01
N PRO A 383 13.52 14.62 19.44
CA PRO A 383 14.84 15.26 19.46
C PRO A 383 15.35 15.73 18.09
#